data_AF-A0A519PR25-F1
#
_entry.id   AF-A0A519PR25-F1
#
_cell.length_a   1.000
_cell.length_b   1.000
_cell.length_c   1.000
_cell.angle_alpha   90.00
_cell.angle_beta   90.00
_cell.angle_gamma   90.00
#
_symmetry.space_group_name_H-M   'P 1'
#
loop_
_entity.id
_entity.type
_entity.pdbx_description
1 polymer ?
#
loop_
_entity_poly.entity_id
_entity_poly.type
_entity_poly.pdbx_seq_one_letter_code
_entity_poly.pdbx_strand_id
1 'polypeptide(L)'
;MTALQDARARVRTWLFDQALPLWAERGVDPDGRFYELLDFDARPVLGKRRTRVQARQVYLFAEAADLGFAPGRAIAQAGLDGMIRTCRRPDGLWVLSTDDAGAVIDDTPDLYDQAFCLFALAAGHRLLGDDRCRALAHQTLDAIETVMAAPHGGWAEAAPARLPRRQNPHMHLLEAMLAWRAATPDPRFARTAKVILALFEDAFFDEATGTLGEFFT
;
A
#
# COMPACT_ATOMS: atom_id res chain seq x y z
N MET A 1 -13.95 26.55 23.33
CA MET A 1 -13.59 25.34 22.57
C MET A 1 -12.08 25.19 22.65
N THR A 2 -11.57 24.00 22.94
CA THR A 2 -10.13 23.77 23.14
C THR A 2 -9.41 23.69 21.79
N ALA A 3 -8.13 24.07 21.72
CA ALA A 3 -7.32 24.01 20.49
C ALA A 3 -7.38 22.64 19.75
N LEU A 4 -7.55 21.53 20.50
CA LEU A 4 -7.71 20.19 19.93
C LEU A 4 -9.03 20.00 19.16
N GLN A 5 -10.13 20.57 19.66
CA GLN A 5 -11.44 20.51 18.99
C GLN A 5 -11.40 21.28 17.67
N ASP A 6 -10.77 22.45 17.68
CA ASP A 6 -10.63 23.29 16.48
C ASP A 6 -9.72 22.62 15.44
N ALA A 7 -8.61 22.01 15.88
CA ALA A 7 -7.74 21.24 15.01
C ALA A 7 -8.48 20.04 14.38
N ARG A 8 -9.26 19.30 15.18
CA ARG A 8 -10.07 18.18 14.70
C ARG A 8 -11.11 18.64 13.66
N ALA A 9 -11.81 19.73 13.92
CA ALA A 9 -12.79 20.28 12.99
C ALA A 9 -12.14 20.68 11.66
N ARG A 10 -11.00 21.39 11.71
CA ARG A 10 -10.24 21.79 10.52
C ARG A 10 -9.79 20.60 9.67
N VAL A 11 -9.20 19.58 10.30
CA VAL A 11 -8.75 18.37 9.58
C VAL A 11 -9.94 17.61 8.98
N ARG A 12 -11.05 17.50 9.73
CA ARG A 12 -12.26 16.85 9.22
C ARG A 12 -12.84 17.57 8.02
N THR A 13 -12.98 18.90 8.08
CA THR A 13 -13.46 19.70 6.95
C THR A 13 -12.53 19.59 5.74
N TRP A 14 -11.22 19.68 5.94
CA TRP A 14 -10.28 19.49 4.82
C TRP A 14 -10.41 18.09 4.21
N LEU A 15 -10.51 17.04 5.02
CA LEU A 15 -10.58 15.67 4.52
C LEU A 15 -11.91 15.39 3.79
N PHE A 16 -13.05 15.67 4.44
CA PHE A 16 -14.38 15.28 3.96
C PHE A 16 -14.99 16.26 2.97
N ASP A 17 -14.67 17.55 3.06
CA ASP A 17 -15.31 18.58 2.26
C ASP A 17 -14.41 19.07 1.11
N GLN A 18 -13.11 18.69 1.10
CA GLN A 18 -12.17 19.13 0.06
C GLN A 18 -11.41 17.95 -0.57
N ALA A 19 -10.63 17.21 0.21
CA ALA A 19 -9.70 16.21 -0.32
C ALA A 19 -10.43 14.96 -0.88
N LEU A 20 -11.32 14.34 -0.11
CA LEU A 20 -12.05 13.14 -0.55
C LEU A 20 -12.94 13.41 -1.77
N PRO A 21 -13.76 14.49 -1.82
CA PRO A 21 -14.55 14.80 -3.00
C PRO A 21 -13.69 15.01 -4.25
N LEU A 22 -12.58 15.75 -4.15
CA LEU A 22 -11.67 15.99 -5.27
C LEU A 22 -11.15 14.68 -5.87
N TRP A 23 -10.61 13.78 -5.02
CA TRP A 23 -10.06 12.52 -5.51
C TRP A 23 -11.13 11.53 -5.96
N ALA A 24 -12.31 11.53 -5.34
CA ALA A 24 -13.43 10.69 -5.75
C ALA A 24 -13.96 11.10 -7.14
N GLU A 25 -14.06 12.40 -7.41
CA GLU A 25 -14.63 12.91 -8.66
C GLU A 25 -13.63 13.00 -9.81
N ARG A 26 -12.35 13.31 -9.52
CA ARG A 26 -11.33 13.59 -10.54
C ARG A 26 -10.20 12.59 -10.57
N GLY A 27 -9.98 11.88 -9.47
CA GLY A 27 -8.87 10.94 -9.29
C GLY A 27 -9.18 9.49 -9.67
N VAL A 28 -10.44 9.18 -10.00
CA VAL A 28 -10.89 7.85 -10.41
C VAL A 28 -11.31 7.90 -11.87
N ASP A 29 -10.84 6.94 -12.66
CA ASP A 29 -11.27 6.78 -14.05
C ASP A 29 -12.61 6.01 -14.14
N PRO A 30 -13.25 5.96 -15.33
CA PRO A 30 -14.52 5.26 -15.50
C PRO A 30 -14.49 3.75 -15.20
N ASP A 31 -13.30 3.13 -15.23
CA ASP A 31 -13.11 1.70 -14.95
C ASP A 31 -12.80 1.43 -13.46
N GLY A 32 -12.85 2.47 -12.62
CA GLY A 32 -12.61 2.40 -11.18
C GLY A 32 -11.14 2.36 -10.79
N ARG A 33 -10.21 2.57 -11.74
CA ARG A 33 -8.77 2.66 -11.46
C ARG A 33 -8.41 4.10 -11.16
N PHE A 34 -7.33 4.30 -10.42
CA PHE A 34 -6.93 5.63 -9.98
C PHE A 34 -5.93 6.25 -10.95
N TYR A 35 -6.11 7.52 -11.24
CA TYR A 35 -5.09 8.31 -11.93
C TYR A 35 -3.86 8.48 -11.04
N GLU A 36 -2.69 8.57 -11.65
CA GLU A 36 -1.42 8.70 -10.94
C GLU A 36 -1.30 10.04 -10.19
N LEU A 37 -1.76 11.11 -10.83
CA LEU A 37 -1.76 12.46 -10.28
C LEU A 37 -2.78 13.35 -11.01
N LEU A 38 -3.12 14.46 -10.36
CA LEU A 38 -3.88 15.56 -10.94
C LEU A 38 -2.93 16.74 -11.16
N ASP A 39 -3.16 17.52 -12.22
CA ASP A 39 -2.49 18.81 -12.41
C ASP A 39 -3.05 19.88 -11.45
N PHE A 40 -2.49 21.10 -11.50
CA PHE A 40 -2.91 22.21 -10.64
C PHE A 40 -4.36 22.70 -10.91
N ASP A 41 -4.94 22.30 -12.03
CA ASP A 41 -6.34 22.59 -12.39
C ASP A 41 -7.26 21.39 -12.09
N ALA A 42 -6.78 20.42 -11.29
CA ALA A 42 -7.49 19.20 -10.92
C ALA A 42 -7.87 18.29 -12.10
N ARG A 43 -7.12 18.34 -13.21
CA ARG A 43 -7.31 17.43 -14.35
C ARG A 43 -6.42 16.20 -14.20
N PRO A 44 -6.92 15.00 -14.52
CA PRO A 44 -6.11 13.80 -14.48
C PRO A 44 -4.99 13.85 -15.52
N VAL A 45 -3.77 13.51 -15.10
CA VAL A 45 -2.64 13.32 -16.00
C VAL A 45 -2.57 11.87 -16.43
N LEU A 46 -2.72 11.67 -17.75
CA LEU A 46 -2.75 10.36 -18.39
C LEU A 46 -1.36 9.74 -18.49
N GLY A 47 -1.31 8.41 -18.52
CA GLY A 47 -0.12 7.60 -18.78
C GLY A 47 0.15 6.55 -17.70
N LYS A 48 1.35 6.58 -17.15
CA LYS A 48 1.84 5.55 -16.21
C LYS A 48 1.12 5.65 -14.86
N ARG A 49 0.61 4.52 -14.39
CA ARG A 49 -0.01 4.33 -13.08
C ARG A 49 0.78 3.30 -12.27
N ARG A 50 1.29 3.71 -11.12
CA ARG A 50 2.07 2.84 -10.22
C ARG A 50 1.14 2.02 -9.34
N THR A 51 1.47 0.75 -9.14
CA THR A 51 0.67 -0.17 -8.33
C THR A 51 0.51 0.34 -6.89
N ARG A 52 1.56 0.91 -6.29
CA ARG A 52 1.45 1.55 -4.96
C ARG A 52 0.38 2.65 -4.88
N VAL A 53 0.14 3.40 -5.96
CA VAL A 53 -0.88 4.45 -5.95
C VAL A 53 -2.26 3.82 -5.95
N GLN A 54 -2.46 2.75 -6.74
CA GLN A 54 -3.70 1.99 -6.71
C GLN A 54 -3.98 1.44 -5.31
N ALA A 55 -2.99 0.78 -4.71
CA ALA A 55 -3.09 0.20 -3.37
C ALA A 55 -3.39 1.26 -2.28
N ARG A 56 -2.71 2.42 -2.34
CA ARG A 56 -2.96 3.53 -1.40
C ARG A 56 -4.37 4.09 -1.51
N GLN A 57 -4.88 4.24 -2.72
CA GLN A 57 -6.23 4.75 -2.93
C GLN A 57 -7.29 3.73 -2.50
N VAL A 58 -7.07 2.43 -2.72
CA VAL A 58 -7.93 1.37 -2.14
C VAL A 58 -7.99 1.48 -0.62
N TYR A 59 -6.84 1.57 0.04
CA TYR A 59 -6.76 1.78 1.49
C TYR A 59 -7.51 3.05 1.92
N LEU A 60 -7.20 4.19 1.29
CA LEU A 60 -7.77 5.50 1.60
C LEU A 60 -9.30 5.47 1.51
N PHE A 61 -9.87 4.99 0.41
CA PHE A 61 -11.32 5.00 0.22
C PHE A 61 -12.03 3.95 1.09
N ALA A 62 -11.38 2.84 1.43
CA ALA A 62 -11.92 1.87 2.37
C ALA A 62 -12.04 2.48 3.79
N GLU A 63 -10.99 3.14 4.28
CA GLU A 63 -11.01 3.85 5.57
C GLU A 63 -11.97 5.04 5.54
N ALA A 64 -12.00 5.80 4.44
CA ALA A 64 -12.93 6.93 4.29
C ALA A 64 -14.38 6.46 4.40
N ALA A 65 -14.72 5.30 3.83
CA ALA A 65 -16.04 4.69 3.95
C ALA A 65 -16.39 4.37 5.41
N ASP A 66 -15.46 3.74 6.15
CA ASP A 66 -15.62 3.42 7.57
C ASP A 66 -15.82 4.69 8.42
N LEU A 67 -15.16 5.78 8.03
CA LEU A 67 -15.30 7.10 8.67
C LEU A 67 -16.52 7.91 8.20
N GLY A 68 -17.37 7.35 7.33
CA GLY A 68 -18.66 7.91 6.92
C GLY A 68 -18.70 8.62 5.56
N PHE A 69 -17.66 8.50 4.72
CA PHE A 69 -17.69 9.01 3.35
C PHE A 69 -18.45 8.04 2.43
N ALA A 70 -19.72 8.35 2.16
CA ALA A 70 -20.65 7.43 1.49
C ALA A 70 -20.14 6.81 0.16
N PRO A 71 -19.46 7.54 -0.75
CA PRO A 71 -18.95 6.94 -1.99
C PRO A 71 -17.77 5.97 -1.78
N GLY A 72 -17.08 6.05 -0.63
CA GLY A 72 -15.80 5.41 -0.40
C GLY A 72 -15.81 3.90 -0.63
N ARG A 73 -16.87 3.19 -0.19
CA ARG A 73 -16.94 1.73 -0.30
C ARG A 73 -16.95 1.27 -1.75
N ALA A 74 -17.73 1.93 -2.60
CA ALA A 74 -17.83 1.58 -4.03
C ALA A 74 -16.51 1.87 -4.76
N ILE A 75 -15.89 3.02 -4.47
CA ILE A 75 -14.61 3.41 -5.06
C ILE A 75 -13.50 2.44 -4.65
N ALA A 76 -13.42 2.10 -3.35
CA ALA A 76 -12.42 1.17 -2.85
C ALA A 76 -12.57 -0.24 -3.45
N GLN A 77 -13.81 -0.72 -3.59
CA GLN A 77 -14.07 -2.03 -4.20
C GLN A 77 -13.66 -2.06 -5.68
N ALA A 78 -14.05 -1.06 -6.46
CA ALA A 78 -13.68 -0.97 -7.88
C ALA A 78 -12.16 -0.84 -8.06
N GLY A 79 -11.51 -0.06 -7.20
CA GLY A 79 -10.06 0.07 -7.17
C GLY A 79 -9.34 -1.23 -6.83
N LEU A 80 -9.87 -2.00 -5.85
CA LEU A 80 -9.34 -3.30 -5.47
C LEU A 80 -9.46 -4.30 -6.64
N ASP A 81 -10.62 -4.35 -7.27
CA ASP A 81 -10.86 -5.17 -8.45
C ASP A 81 -9.94 -4.81 -9.61
N GLY A 82 -9.77 -3.52 -9.88
CA GLY A 82 -8.83 -3.00 -10.88
C GLY A 82 -7.40 -3.40 -10.58
N MET A 83 -6.93 -3.17 -9.35
CA MET A 83 -5.58 -3.55 -8.91
C MET A 83 -5.33 -5.05 -9.07
N ILE A 84 -6.24 -5.91 -8.60
CA ILE A 84 -6.13 -7.38 -8.75
C ILE A 84 -6.07 -7.78 -10.21
N ARG A 85 -6.93 -7.19 -11.06
CA ARG A 85 -7.03 -7.52 -12.47
C ARG A 85 -5.79 -7.12 -13.28
N THR A 86 -5.23 -5.93 -13.04
CA THR A 86 -4.20 -5.35 -13.93
C THR A 86 -2.79 -5.42 -13.36
N CYS A 87 -2.63 -5.48 -12.03
CA CYS A 87 -1.31 -5.37 -11.41
C CYS A 87 -0.73 -6.71 -10.94
N ARG A 88 -1.52 -7.80 -10.94
CA ARG A 88 -1.09 -9.10 -10.42
C ARG A 88 -0.16 -9.81 -11.41
N ARG A 89 0.96 -10.32 -10.93
CA ARG A 89 1.88 -11.17 -11.69
C ARG A 89 1.53 -12.65 -11.55
N PRO A 90 1.88 -13.50 -12.53
CA PRO A 90 1.67 -14.95 -12.44
C PRO A 90 2.43 -15.63 -11.28
N ASP A 91 3.54 -15.04 -10.82
CA ASP A 91 4.37 -15.55 -9.73
C ASP A 91 3.85 -15.19 -8.32
N GLY A 92 2.72 -14.47 -8.22
CA GLY A 92 2.12 -14.05 -6.95
C GLY A 92 2.56 -12.67 -6.44
N LEU A 93 3.52 -12.03 -7.10
CA LEU A 93 3.90 -10.64 -6.86
C LEU A 93 3.01 -9.66 -7.64
N TRP A 94 3.32 -8.38 -7.52
CA TRP A 94 2.64 -7.27 -8.19
C TRP A 94 3.64 -6.50 -9.05
N VAL A 95 3.23 -6.12 -10.27
CA VAL A 95 4.03 -5.30 -11.19
C VAL A 95 4.28 -3.90 -10.61
N LEU A 96 5.31 -3.20 -11.07
CA LEU A 96 5.56 -1.82 -10.63
C LEU A 96 4.52 -0.85 -11.19
N SER A 97 4.20 -0.96 -12.48
CA SER A 97 3.29 -0.02 -13.13
C SER A 97 2.61 -0.54 -14.39
N THR A 98 1.47 0.07 -14.67
CA THR A 98 0.63 -0.16 -15.85
C THR A 98 0.33 1.16 -16.56
N ASP A 99 -0.12 1.13 -17.80
CA ASP A 99 -0.68 2.29 -18.49
C ASP A 99 -2.16 2.53 -18.14
N ASP A 100 -2.77 3.53 -18.76
CA ASP A 100 -4.20 3.83 -18.59
C ASP A 100 -5.13 2.71 -19.07
N ALA A 101 -4.71 1.88 -20.03
CA ALA A 101 -5.48 0.72 -20.47
C ALA A 101 -5.31 -0.52 -19.57
N GLY A 102 -4.34 -0.47 -18.64
CA GLY A 102 -4.02 -1.57 -17.74
C GLY A 102 -2.98 -2.53 -18.28
N ALA A 103 -2.34 -2.20 -19.42
CA ALA A 103 -1.20 -2.96 -19.92
C ALA A 103 0.02 -2.68 -19.04
N VAL A 104 0.82 -3.72 -18.80
CA VAL A 104 2.02 -3.61 -17.96
C VAL A 104 3.07 -2.76 -18.68
N ILE A 105 3.54 -1.70 -18.02
CA ILE A 105 4.66 -0.87 -18.48
C ILE A 105 5.98 -1.37 -17.90
N ASP A 106 5.97 -1.68 -16.60
CA ASP A 106 7.14 -2.14 -15.86
C ASP A 106 6.69 -3.26 -14.93
N ASP A 107 7.15 -4.48 -15.22
CA ASP A 107 6.79 -5.68 -14.50
C ASP A 107 7.65 -5.90 -13.25
N THR A 108 8.70 -5.10 -13.02
CA THR A 108 9.67 -5.29 -11.93
C THR A 108 8.97 -5.31 -10.57
N PRO A 109 9.02 -6.41 -9.80
CA PRO A 109 8.53 -6.41 -8.43
C PRO A 109 9.39 -5.49 -7.57
N ASP A 110 8.79 -4.49 -6.93
CA ASP A 110 9.44 -3.63 -5.93
C ASP A 110 8.81 -3.87 -4.56
N LEU A 111 9.64 -4.09 -3.54
CA LEU A 111 9.21 -4.47 -2.19
C LEU A 111 8.31 -3.43 -1.55
N TYR A 112 8.53 -2.14 -1.87
CA TYR A 112 7.70 -1.04 -1.38
C TYR A 112 6.27 -1.16 -1.92
N ASP A 113 6.14 -1.42 -3.21
CA ASP A 113 4.85 -1.61 -3.86
C ASP A 113 4.17 -2.89 -3.35
N GLN A 114 4.93 -3.98 -3.12
CA GLN A 114 4.36 -5.19 -2.52
C GLN A 114 3.80 -4.94 -1.11
N ALA A 115 4.51 -4.15 -0.30
CA ALA A 115 4.06 -3.78 1.05
C ALA A 115 2.74 -2.99 0.99
N PHE A 116 2.60 -2.02 0.07
CA PHE A 116 1.34 -1.30 -0.12
C PHE A 116 0.22 -2.21 -0.61
N CYS A 117 0.49 -3.15 -1.53
CA CYS A 117 -0.50 -4.14 -1.93
C CYS A 117 -0.99 -4.95 -0.73
N LEU A 118 -0.09 -5.46 0.11
CA LEU A 118 -0.45 -6.18 1.34
C LEU A 118 -1.29 -5.32 2.29
N PHE A 119 -0.96 -4.04 2.45
CA PHE A 119 -1.71 -3.11 3.29
C PHE A 119 -3.12 -2.84 2.73
N ALA A 120 -3.25 -2.65 1.41
CA ALA A 120 -4.53 -2.49 0.75
C ALA A 120 -5.41 -3.74 0.86
N LEU A 121 -4.82 -4.93 0.71
CA LEU A 121 -5.54 -6.20 0.90
C LEU A 121 -6.00 -6.37 2.36
N ALA A 122 -5.23 -5.91 3.35
CA ALA A 122 -5.66 -5.93 4.75
C ALA A 122 -6.93 -5.06 4.96
N ALA A 123 -6.96 -3.87 4.35
CA ALA A 123 -8.14 -3.00 4.37
C ALA A 123 -9.32 -3.60 3.57
N GLY A 124 -9.06 -4.20 2.41
CA GLY A 124 -10.08 -4.91 1.63
C GLY A 124 -10.72 -6.05 2.42
N HIS A 125 -9.90 -6.84 3.12
CA HIS A 125 -10.41 -7.90 3.99
C HIS A 125 -11.24 -7.33 5.15
N ARG A 126 -10.69 -6.37 5.90
CA ARG A 126 -11.29 -5.86 7.14
C ARG A 126 -12.53 -4.99 6.91
N LEU A 127 -12.48 -4.10 5.93
CA LEU A 127 -13.46 -3.03 5.74
C LEU A 127 -14.43 -3.30 4.59
N LEU A 128 -13.98 -3.97 3.53
CA LEU A 128 -14.84 -4.33 2.39
C LEU A 128 -15.48 -5.71 2.56
N GLY A 129 -14.85 -6.61 3.33
CA GLY A 129 -15.30 -7.99 3.53
C GLY A 129 -14.94 -8.90 2.36
N ASP A 130 -13.86 -8.59 1.64
CA ASP A 130 -13.47 -9.32 0.44
C ASP A 130 -12.60 -10.54 0.78
N ASP A 131 -13.17 -11.74 0.62
CA ASP A 131 -12.52 -13.01 0.97
C ASP A 131 -11.29 -13.33 0.11
N ARG A 132 -11.16 -12.73 -1.09
CA ARG A 132 -9.98 -12.93 -1.95
C ARG A 132 -8.73 -12.34 -1.30
N CYS A 133 -8.89 -11.29 -0.51
CA CYS A 133 -7.77 -10.50 0.02
C CYS A 133 -6.80 -11.34 0.85
N ARG A 134 -7.32 -12.22 1.72
CA ARG A 134 -6.48 -13.06 2.58
C ARG A 134 -5.67 -14.06 1.77
N ALA A 135 -6.31 -14.73 0.81
CA ALA A 135 -5.62 -15.68 -0.07
C ALA A 135 -4.53 -14.99 -0.90
N LEU A 136 -4.81 -13.81 -1.45
CA LEU A 136 -3.85 -13.01 -2.21
C LEU A 136 -2.68 -12.54 -1.35
N ALA A 137 -2.93 -12.16 -0.10
CA ALA A 137 -1.88 -11.74 0.83
C ALA A 137 -0.93 -12.88 1.19
N HIS A 138 -1.46 -14.09 1.43
CA HIS A 138 -0.62 -15.27 1.64
C HIS A 138 0.26 -15.57 0.43
N GLN A 139 -0.33 -15.60 -0.77
CA GLN A 139 0.42 -15.82 -2.01
C GLN A 139 1.50 -14.76 -2.23
N THR A 140 1.22 -13.49 -1.91
CA THR A 140 2.22 -12.41 -2.03
C THR A 140 3.34 -12.57 -1.01
N LEU A 141 3.05 -12.97 0.23
CA LEU A 141 4.09 -13.26 1.22
C LEU A 141 4.94 -14.47 0.81
N ASP A 142 4.33 -15.54 0.28
CA ASP A 142 5.06 -16.70 -0.25
C ASP A 142 6.00 -16.30 -1.38
N ALA A 143 5.53 -15.44 -2.28
CA ALA A 143 6.31 -14.96 -3.41
C ALA A 143 7.43 -14.00 -2.97
N ILE A 144 7.20 -13.12 -1.99
CA ILE A 144 8.24 -12.27 -1.40
C ILE A 144 9.33 -13.13 -0.75
N GLU A 145 8.94 -14.14 0.03
CA GLU A 145 9.88 -15.08 0.67
C GLU A 145 10.68 -15.88 -0.37
N THR A 146 10.07 -16.27 -1.48
CA THR A 146 10.72 -17.11 -2.50
C THR A 146 11.60 -16.30 -3.45
N VAL A 147 11.13 -15.15 -3.90
CA VAL A 147 11.73 -14.39 -5.02
C VAL A 147 12.61 -13.24 -4.52
N MET A 148 12.29 -12.68 -3.35
CA MET A 148 12.91 -11.45 -2.85
C MET A 148 13.73 -11.65 -1.58
N ALA A 149 13.84 -12.86 -1.02
CA ALA A 149 14.67 -13.08 0.18
C ALA A 149 16.13 -12.66 -0.05
N ALA A 150 16.70 -11.95 0.93
CA ALA A 150 18.08 -11.50 0.87
C ALA A 150 19.00 -12.39 1.73
N PRO A 151 20.26 -12.62 1.31
CA PRO A 151 21.18 -13.53 2.00
C PRO A 151 21.56 -13.09 3.42
N HIS A 152 21.42 -11.80 3.73
CA HIS A 152 21.76 -11.20 5.03
C HIS A 152 20.53 -10.88 5.88
N GLY A 153 19.38 -11.47 5.55
CA GLY A 153 18.12 -11.18 6.23
C GLY A 153 17.27 -10.11 5.54
N GLY A 154 15.97 -10.15 5.84
CA GLY A 154 14.96 -9.35 5.15
C GLY A 154 14.83 -9.70 3.68
N TRP A 155 14.43 -8.71 2.90
CA TRP A 155 14.16 -8.87 1.47
C TRP A 155 14.90 -7.81 0.64
N ALA A 156 15.18 -8.15 -0.61
CA ALA A 156 15.76 -7.28 -1.61
C ALA A 156 14.76 -6.19 -2.01
N GLU A 157 15.27 -5.06 -2.48
CA GLU A 157 14.45 -3.91 -2.90
C GLU A 157 13.54 -4.24 -4.09
N ALA A 158 14.04 -5.08 -4.98
CA ALA A 158 13.38 -5.51 -6.20
C ALA A 158 13.88 -6.89 -6.63
N ALA A 159 13.24 -7.48 -7.64
CA ALA A 159 13.72 -8.66 -8.34
C ALA A 159 13.93 -8.32 -9.83
N PRO A 160 15.17 -8.34 -10.38
CA PRO A 160 16.42 -8.72 -9.72
C PRO A 160 16.86 -7.74 -8.61
N ALA A 161 17.66 -8.23 -7.67
CA ALA A 161 18.12 -7.46 -6.53
C ALA A 161 18.94 -6.23 -6.97
N ARG A 162 18.72 -5.10 -6.29
CA ARG A 162 19.43 -3.84 -6.52
C ARG A 162 19.82 -3.16 -5.21
N LEU A 163 20.89 -2.38 -5.27
CA LEU A 163 21.37 -1.51 -4.19
C LEU A 163 20.97 -0.05 -4.44
N PRO A 164 20.97 0.81 -3.40
CA PRO A 164 21.19 0.48 -1.98
C PRO A 164 19.99 -0.27 -1.39
N ARG A 165 20.23 -1.05 -0.32
CA ARG A 165 19.15 -1.56 0.54
C ARG A 165 18.56 -0.39 1.34
N ARG A 166 17.28 -0.45 1.68
CA ARG A 166 16.56 0.61 2.40
C ARG A 166 15.74 0.03 3.54
N GLN A 167 15.67 0.75 4.65
CA GLN A 167 14.71 0.43 5.73
C GLN A 167 13.26 0.60 5.26
N ASN A 168 13.02 1.58 4.37
CA ASN A 168 11.68 2.09 4.09
C ASN A 168 10.69 1.03 3.57
N PRO A 169 11.05 0.16 2.61
CA PRO A 169 10.17 -0.95 2.23
C PRO A 169 9.88 -1.92 3.36
N HIS A 170 10.86 -2.20 4.24
CA HIS A 170 10.66 -3.08 5.39
C HIS A 170 9.71 -2.45 6.41
N MET A 171 9.84 -1.15 6.70
CA MET A 171 8.94 -0.46 7.62
C MET A 171 7.49 -0.41 7.13
N HIS A 172 7.27 -0.23 5.82
CA HIS A 172 5.91 -0.36 5.27
C HIS A 172 5.41 -1.81 5.22
N LEU A 173 6.30 -2.79 5.05
CA LEU A 173 5.91 -4.18 5.19
C LEU A 173 5.50 -4.48 6.65
N LEU A 174 6.16 -3.88 7.63
CA LEU A 174 5.76 -3.97 9.05
C LEU A 174 4.37 -3.35 9.25
N GLU A 175 4.11 -2.15 8.72
CA GLU A 175 2.78 -1.53 8.72
C GLU A 175 1.71 -2.46 8.13
N ALA A 176 1.99 -3.08 6.98
CA ALA A 176 1.10 -4.06 6.36
C ALA A 176 0.85 -5.27 7.27
N MET A 177 1.89 -5.81 7.92
CA MET A 177 1.75 -6.95 8.82
C MET A 177 0.95 -6.59 10.07
N LEU A 178 1.11 -5.39 10.62
CA LEU A 178 0.33 -4.91 11.76
C LEU A 178 -1.15 -4.73 11.38
N ALA A 179 -1.45 -4.20 10.21
CA ALA A 179 -2.82 -4.11 9.70
C ALA A 179 -3.47 -5.49 9.56
N TRP A 180 -2.75 -6.48 9.03
CA TRP A 180 -3.23 -7.85 8.93
C TRP A 180 -3.44 -8.52 10.29
N ARG A 181 -2.54 -8.31 11.26
CA ARG A 181 -2.72 -8.81 12.64
C ARG A 181 -3.96 -8.24 13.31
N ALA A 182 -4.31 -6.99 13.03
CA ALA A 182 -5.54 -6.38 13.53
C ALA A 182 -6.79 -6.94 12.84
N ALA A 183 -6.66 -7.42 11.60
CA ALA A 183 -7.77 -7.96 10.81
C ALA A 183 -8.05 -9.44 11.05
N THR A 184 -7.07 -10.25 11.47
CA THR A 184 -7.22 -11.70 11.63
C THR A 184 -6.21 -12.31 12.62
N PRO A 185 -6.55 -13.37 13.37
CA PRO A 185 -5.63 -14.04 14.30
C PRO A 185 -4.55 -14.91 13.63
N ASP A 186 -4.35 -14.79 12.31
CA ASP A 186 -3.39 -15.61 11.57
C ASP A 186 -1.94 -15.35 12.04
N PRO A 187 -1.23 -16.36 12.56
CA PRO A 187 0.10 -16.17 13.13
C PRO A 187 1.17 -15.83 12.08
N ARG A 188 0.89 -16.01 10.78
CA ARG A 188 1.86 -15.70 9.71
C ARG A 188 2.28 -14.24 9.74
N PHE A 189 1.32 -13.32 9.83
CA PHE A 189 1.59 -11.88 9.81
C PHE A 189 2.42 -11.46 11.04
N ALA A 190 2.17 -12.08 12.19
CA ALA A 190 2.98 -11.85 13.40
C ALA A 190 4.42 -12.36 13.27
N ARG A 191 4.65 -13.47 12.56
CA ARG A 191 6.00 -13.96 12.31
C ARG A 191 6.77 -13.03 11.37
N THR A 192 6.17 -12.61 10.26
CA THR A 192 6.80 -11.68 9.32
C THR A 192 7.12 -10.34 9.98
N ALA A 193 6.20 -9.80 10.80
CA ALA A 193 6.45 -8.59 11.58
C ALA A 193 7.67 -8.72 12.50
N LYS A 194 7.84 -9.85 13.19
CA LYS A 194 8.98 -10.10 14.08
C LYS A 194 10.32 -10.11 13.35
N VAL A 195 10.37 -10.63 12.12
CA VAL A 195 11.59 -10.57 11.29
C VAL A 195 11.99 -9.12 11.02
N ILE A 196 11.01 -8.25 10.74
CA ILE A 196 11.28 -6.83 10.46
C ILE A 196 11.69 -6.08 11.73
N LEU A 197 11.06 -6.39 12.88
CA LEU A 197 11.44 -5.80 14.16
C LEU A 197 12.87 -6.17 14.55
N ALA A 198 13.31 -7.40 14.31
CA ALA A 198 14.71 -7.78 14.51
C ALA A 198 15.65 -6.94 13.62
N LEU A 199 15.32 -6.74 12.33
CA LEU A 199 16.11 -5.85 11.45
C LEU A 199 16.12 -4.40 11.94
N PHE A 200 15.01 -3.93 12.51
CA PHE A 200 14.93 -2.59 13.08
C PHE A 200 15.90 -2.43 14.25
N GLU A 201 15.86 -3.37 15.20
CA GLU A 201 16.71 -3.40 16.39
C GLU A 201 18.19 -3.60 16.04
N ASP A 202 18.49 -4.51 15.11
CA ASP A 202 19.87 -4.90 14.79
C ASP A 202 20.58 -3.96 13.82
N ALA A 203 19.83 -3.27 12.94
CA ALA A 203 20.43 -2.55 11.80
C ALA A 203 19.82 -1.17 11.50
N PHE A 204 18.51 -0.98 11.64
CA PHE A 204 17.90 0.27 11.17
C PHE A 204 18.00 1.41 12.19
N PHE A 205 17.80 1.12 13.47
CA PHE A 205 17.75 2.12 14.52
C PHE A 205 19.09 2.29 15.23
N ASP A 206 19.58 3.52 15.24
CA ASP A 206 20.75 3.90 16.02
C ASP A 206 20.30 4.50 17.36
N GLU A 207 20.44 3.73 18.43
CA GLU A 207 20.05 4.16 19.79
C GLU A 207 20.86 5.37 20.29
N ALA A 208 22.12 5.51 19.88
CA ALA A 208 22.98 6.58 20.37
C ALA A 208 22.56 7.94 19.83
N THR A 209 22.04 7.97 18.60
CA THR A 209 21.57 9.19 17.94
C THR A 209 20.06 9.35 17.95
N GLY A 210 19.30 8.28 18.22
CA GLY A 210 17.85 8.25 18.11
C GLY A 210 17.36 8.37 16.67
N THR A 211 18.16 7.91 15.70
CA THR A 211 17.89 8.06 14.27
C THR A 211 17.66 6.72 13.57
N LEU A 212 17.03 6.78 12.41
CA LEU A 212 16.80 5.62 11.54
C LEU A 212 17.67 5.74 10.28
N GLY A 213 18.53 4.75 10.04
CA GLY A 213 19.37 4.70 8.85
C GLY A 213 18.56 4.51 7.57
N GLU A 214 18.80 5.33 6.55
CA GLU A 214 18.01 5.28 5.30
C GLU A 214 18.50 4.23 4.30
N PHE A 215 19.83 4.05 4.20
CA PHE A 215 20.48 3.26 3.16
C PHE A 215 21.55 2.33 3.73
N PHE A 216 21.66 1.13 3.17
CA PHE A 216 22.61 0.09 3.58
C PHE A 216 23.24 -0.56 2.33
N THR A 217 24.48 -1.04 2.48
CA THR A 217 25.28 -1.68 1.41
C THR A 217 25.63 -3.11 1.78
#